data_AF-A0A212CWS6-F1
#
_entry.id   AF-A0A212CWS6-F1
#
_cell.length_a   1.000
_cell.length_b   1.000
_cell.length_c   1.000
_cell.angle_alpha   90.00
_cell.angle_beta   90.00
_cell.angle_gamma   90.00
#
_symmetry.space_group_name_H-M   'P 1'
#
loop_
_entity.id
_entity.type
_entity.pdbx_description
1 polymer ?
#
loop_
_entity_poly.entity_id
_entity_poly.type
_entity_poly.pdbx_seq_one_letter_code
_entity_poly.pdbx_strand_id
1 'polypeptide(L)'
;WVLEWRWLAVLGCVPPSFMLLLMCFMPETPRFLLSQHKRQEAMAAMQFLWGSAQGWEEPPIGAEHQGFHMAQLWRPGVYKPFIIGISLMAFQQLSGINAVMFYAETIFEEAKFKDSSLASVVVGLIQVLFTATAALIMDRAGRRLLLTLSGFAVGWGPIPWLLMSEIFPLPVKGVATGVCVLTNWFMAFLVTKEFSSLMEVLRPYGAFWLASAFSFFGVLFTLACVPETKGKTLEQITAHFEGR
;
A
#
# COMPACT_ATOMS: atom_id res chain seq x y z
N TRP A 1 -1.17 -26.30 -27.43
CA TRP A 1 -1.86 -26.79 -26.21
C TRP A 1 -1.84 -25.70 -25.18
N VAL A 2 -2.73 -24.72 -25.35
CA VAL A 2 -2.89 -23.59 -24.45
C VAL A 2 -4.08 -23.95 -23.57
N LEU A 3 -3.87 -24.07 -22.26
CA LEU A 3 -4.93 -24.39 -21.30
C LEU A 3 -6.16 -23.50 -21.57
N GLU A 4 -7.37 -24.08 -21.60
CA GLU A 4 -8.58 -23.26 -21.64
C GLU A 4 -8.59 -22.29 -20.47
N TRP A 5 -9.07 -21.06 -20.69
CA TRP A 5 -9.13 -19.99 -19.68
C TRP A 5 -9.78 -20.43 -18.36
N ARG A 6 -10.66 -21.43 -18.41
CA ARG A 6 -11.30 -22.07 -17.26
C ARG A 6 -10.30 -22.71 -16.31
N TRP A 7 -9.29 -23.40 -16.83
CA TRP A 7 -8.23 -24.01 -16.02
C TRP A 7 -7.29 -22.95 -15.42
N LEU A 8 -7.07 -21.83 -16.12
CA LEU A 8 -6.35 -20.69 -15.54
C LEU A 8 -7.13 -20.08 -14.38
N ALA A 9 -8.45 -19.94 -14.50
CA ALA A 9 -9.31 -19.47 -13.40
C ALA A 9 -9.29 -20.43 -12.20
N VAL A 10 -9.38 -21.75 -12.44
CA VAL A 10 -9.29 -22.77 -11.38
C VAL A 10 -7.93 -22.70 -10.67
N LEU A 11 -6.83 -22.56 -11.42
CA LEU A 11 -5.50 -22.41 -10.85
C LEU A 11 -5.37 -21.11 -10.03
N GLY A 12 -6.03 -20.04 -10.46
CA GLY A 12 -6.11 -18.77 -9.71
C GLY A 12 -6.87 -18.87 -8.38
N CYS A 13 -7.75 -19.86 -8.22
CA CYS A 13 -8.44 -20.13 -6.94
C CYS A 13 -7.55 -20.87 -5.92
N VAL A 14 -6.43 -21.47 -6.35
CA VAL A 14 -5.55 -22.23 -5.45
C VAL A 14 -4.91 -21.35 -4.37
N PRO A 15 -4.27 -20.20 -4.67
CA PRO A 15 -3.65 -19.37 -3.63
C PRO A 15 -4.64 -18.83 -2.58
N PRO A 16 -5.82 -18.29 -2.94
CA PRO A 16 -6.82 -17.86 -1.95
C PRO A 16 -7.35 -18.99 -1.09
N SER A 17 -7.61 -20.17 -1.68
CA SER A 17 -8.11 -21.33 -0.93
C SER A 17 -7.06 -21.86 0.05
N PHE A 18 -5.80 -21.89 -0.37
CA PHE A 18 -4.68 -22.26 0.48
C PHE A 18 -4.48 -21.24 1.62
N MET A 19 -4.56 -19.94 1.33
CA MET A 19 -4.50 -18.89 2.34
C MET A 19 -5.63 -19.00 3.37
N LEU A 20 -6.86 -19.28 2.94
CA LEU A 20 -8.01 -19.49 3.83
C LEU A 20 -7.79 -20.69 4.74
N LEU A 21 -7.26 -21.79 4.20
CA LEU A 21 -6.90 -22.96 5.00
C LEU A 21 -5.83 -22.64 6.04
N LEU A 22 -4.80 -21.86 5.68
CA LEU A 22 -3.77 -21.43 6.63
C LEU A 22 -4.31 -20.49 7.72
N MET A 23 -5.24 -19.59 7.37
CA MET A 23 -5.87 -18.68 8.32
C MET A 23 -6.64 -19.41 9.43
N CYS A 24 -7.22 -20.57 9.14
CA CYS A 24 -7.88 -21.41 10.16
C CYS A 24 -6.92 -21.88 11.27
N PHE A 25 -5.61 -21.91 11.02
CA PHE A 25 -4.59 -22.31 12.00
C PHE A 25 -3.90 -21.12 12.67
N MET A 26 -4.17 -19.89 12.22
CA MET A 26 -3.52 -18.69 12.75
C MET A 26 -4.29 -18.20 13.99
N PRO A 27 -3.62 -18.02 15.15
CA PRO A 27 -4.30 -17.47 16.32
C PRO A 27 -4.66 -16.01 16.08
N GLU A 28 -5.73 -15.57 16.73
CA GLU A 28 -6.18 -14.19 16.71
C GLU A 28 -5.11 -13.25 17.31
N THR A 29 -5.14 -11.98 16.92
CA THR A 29 -4.10 -11.03 17.37
C THR A 29 -4.12 -10.86 18.90
N PRO A 30 -2.94 -10.88 19.59
CA PRO A 30 -2.89 -10.75 21.05
C PRO A 30 -3.57 -9.48 21.58
N ARG A 31 -3.50 -8.38 20.83
CA ARG A 31 -4.15 -7.11 21.18
C ARG A 31 -5.69 -7.23 21.17
N PHE A 32 -6.25 -7.86 20.14
CA PHE A 32 -7.68 -8.12 20.09
C PHE A 32 -8.13 -9.02 21.25
N LEU A 33 -7.37 -10.07 21.56
CA LEU A 33 -7.67 -10.96 22.69
C LEU A 33 -7.61 -10.24 24.04
N LEU A 34 -6.65 -9.33 24.24
CA LEU A 34 -6.62 -8.45 25.42
C LEU A 34 -7.83 -7.52 25.49
N SER A 35 -8.27 -6.97 24.36
CA SER A 35 -9.48 -6.12 24.31
C SER A 35 -10.73 -6.87 24.74
N GLN A 36 -10.79 -8.18 24.50
CA GLN A 36 -11.88 -9.07 24.92
C GLN A 36 -11.71 -9.60 26.35
N HIS A 37 -10.75 -9.06 27.13
CA HIS A 37 -10.38 -9.54 28.46
C HIS A 37 -9.86 -10.99 28.52
N LYS A 38 -9.44 -11.57 27.38
CA LYS A 38 -8.94 -12.96 27.26
C LYS A 38 -7.43 -13.04 27.39
N ARG A 39 -6.89 -12.72 28.58
CA ARG A 39 -5.44 -12.63 28.81
C ARG A 39 -4.68 -13.95 28.57
N GLN A 40 -5.24 -15.09 28.94
CA GLN A 40 -4.60 -16.40 28.74
C GLN A 40 -4.46 -16.74 27.24
N GLU A 41 -5.51 -16.52 26.44
CA GLU A 41 -5.45 -16.72 24.99
C GLU A 41 -4.46 -15.74 24.34
N ALA A 42 -4.41 -14.49 24.80
CA ALA A 42 -3.44 -13.50 24.31
C ALA A 42 -1.98 -13.94 24.54
N MET A 43 -1.67 -14.49 25.72
CA MET A 43 -0.35 -15.03 26.04
C MET A 43 0.02 -16.23 25.13
N ALA A 44 -0.93 -17.13 24.88
CA ALA A 44 -0.73 -18.27 23.98
C ALA A 44 -0.49 -17.79 22.53
N ALA A 45 -1.26 -16.83 22.05
CA ALA A 45 -1.08 -16.21 20.74
C ALA A 45 0.29 -15.51 20.62
N MET A 46 0.74 -14.81 21.66
CA MET A 46 2.09 -14.22 21.68
C MET A 46 3.20 -15.26 21.64
N GLN A 47 3.07 -16.33 22.41
CA GLN A 47 4.07 -17.40 22.42
C GLN A 47 4.14 -18.10 21.07
N PHE A 48 3.00 -18.25 20.38
CA PHE A 48 2.95 -18.75 19.00
C PHE A 48 3.60 -17.78 17.99
N LEU A 49 3.29 -16.48 18.06
CA LEU A 49 3.74 -15.49 17.08
C LEU A 49 5.20 -15.03 17.26
N TRP A 50 5.64 -14.87 18.51
CA TRP A 50 6.93 -14.26 18.86
C TRP A 50 7.87 -15.19 19.63
N GLY A 51 7.44 -16.42 19.95
CA GLY A 51 8.25 -17.42 20.65
C GLY A 51 8.46 -17.15 22.15
N SER A 52 8.36 -15.88 22.58
CA SER A 52 8.42 -15.49 23.98
C SER A 52 7.60 -14.22 24.26
N ALA A 53 7.14 -14.06 25.50
CA ALA A 53 6.51 -12.83 25.97
C ALA A 53 7.52 -11.84 26.59
N GLN A 54 8.83 -12.12 26.48
CA GLN A 54 9.87 -11.34 27.16
C GLN A 54 10.08 -10.00 26.43
N GLY A 55 9.80 -8.89 27.12
CA GLY A 55 9.91 -7.53 26.57
C GLY A 55 8.62 -6.97 25.95
N TRP A 56 7.49 -7.68 26.09
CA TRP A 56 6.20 -7.14 25.68
C TRP A 56 5.60 -6.27 26.79
N GLU A 57 5.45 -4.97 26.51
CA GLU A 57 4.67 -4.06 27.35
C GLU A 57 3.18 -4.27 27.06
N GLU A 58 2.44 -4.72 28.08
CA GLU A 58 0.99 -4.83 27.99
C GLU A 58 0.39 -3.44 27.72
N PRO A 59 -0.31 -3.24 26.59
CA PRO A 59 -0.95 -1.97 26.32
C PRO A 59 -2.01 -1.68 27.41
N PRO A 60 -2.18 -0.42 27.83
CA PRO A 60 -3.13 -0.06 28.88
C PRO A 60 -4.55 -0.53 28.51
N ILE A 61 -5.12 -1.36 29.39
CA ILE A 61 -6.46 -1.94 29.25
C ILE A 61 -7.48 -0.79 29.17
N GLY A 62 -8.06 -0.58 27.99
CA GLY A 62 -9.06 0.48 27.74
C GLY A 62 -8.67 1.53 26.68
N ALA A 63 -7.43 1.56 26.20
CA ALA A 63 -7.00 2.52 25.16
C ALA A 63 -7.67 2.28 23.79
N GLU A 64 -8.10 1.06 23.49
CA GLU A 64 -8.73 0.68 22.20
C GLU A 64 -10.27 0.68 22.21
N HIS A 65 -10.93 0.78 23.39
CA HIS A 65 -12.40 0.70 23.50
C HIS A 65 -13.15 1.99 23.08
N GLN A 66 -12.46 3.02 22.61
CA GLN A 66 -13.14 4.15 22.01
C GLN A 66 -13.62 3.77 20.61
N GLY A 67 -14.85 3.28 20.53
CA GLY A 67 -15.55 3.13 19.26
C GLY A 67 -15.38 4.39 18.39
N PHE A 68 -15.30 4.18 17.08
CA PHE A 68 -15.00 5.21 16.10
C PHE A 68 -15.97 6.41 16.24
N HIS A 69 -15.48 7.49 16.85
CA HIS A 69 -16.20 8.74 16.92
C HIS A 69 -15.75 9.65 15.78
N MET A 70 -16.70 10.04 14.92
CA MET A 70 -16.46 10.93 13.77
C MET A 70 -15.74 12.23 14.15
N ALA A 71 -15.93 12.72 15.37
CA ALA A 71 -15.24 13.89 15.91
C ALA A 71 -13.72 13.71 16.06
N GLN A 72 -13.22 12.48 16.20
CA GLN A 72 -11.78 12.18 16.32
C GLN A 72 -11.03 12.44 15.01
N LEU A 73 -11.72 12.39 13.86
CA LEU A 73 -11.12 12.68 12.55
C LEU A 73 -10.58 14.11 12.47
N TRP A 74 -11.15 15.05 13.23
CA TRP A 74 -10.77 16.46 13.20
C TRP A 74 -9.50 16.77 14.01
N ARG A 75 -8.92 15.79 14.72
CA ARG A 75 -7.67 16.00 15.46
C ARG A 75 -6.47 16.05 14.51
N PRO A 76 -5.48 16.94 14.73
CA PRO A 76 -4.29 17.04 13.89
C PRO A 76 -3.47 15.76 13.83
N GLY A 77 -3.46 14.97 14.91
CA GLY A 77 -2.87 13.63 14.92
C GLY A 77 -3.57 12.59 14.03
N VAL A 78 -4.77 12.89 13.52
CA VAL A 78 -5.58 11.98 12.68
C VAL A 78 -5.74 12.51 11.26
N TYR A 79 -6.21 13.74 11.06
CA TYR A 79 -6.46 14.24 9.69
C TYR A 79 -5.17 14.42 8.88
N LYS A 80 -4.03 14.77 9.51
CA LYS A 80 -2.76 14.94 8.79
C LYS A 80 -2.27 13.60 8.19
N PRO A 81 -2.13 12.50 8.97
CA PRO A 81 -1.89 11.18 8.40
C PRO A 81 -2.92 10.78 7.35
N PHE A 82 -4.19 11.09 7.59
CA PHE A 82 -5.29 10.72 6.70
C PHE A 82 -5.18 11.39 5.32
N ILE A 83 -4.92 12.70 5.28
CA ILE A 83 -4.68 13.43 4.02
C ILE A 83 -3.43 12.88 3.32
N ILE A 84 -2.37 12.56 4.08
CA ILE A 84 -1.16 11.94 3.51
C ILE A 84 -1.49 10.59 2.87
N GLY A 85 -2.23 9.71 3.55
CA GLY A 85 -2.62 8.40 3.04
C GLY A 85 -3.45 8.48 1.76
N ILE A 86 -4.50 9.32 1.76
CA ILE A 86 -5.35 9.56 0.58
C ILE A 86 -4.53 10.10 -0.59
N SER A 87 -3.69 11.10 -0.33
CA SER A 87 -2.87 11.74 -1.38
C SER A 87 -1.85 10.76 -1.96
N LEU A 88 -1.21 9.93 -1.13
CA LEU A 88 -0.27 8.92 -1.60
C LEU A 88 -0.95 7.86 -2.48
N MET A 89 -2.14 7.39 -2.10
CA MET A 89 -2.92 6.46 -2.92
C MET A 89 -3.34 7.09 -4.27
N ALA A 90 -3.72 8.37 -4.26
CA ALA A 90 -4.06 9.09 -5.48
C ALA A 90 -2.83 9.26 -6.40
N PHE A 91 -1.70 9.74 -5.87
CA PHE A 91 -0.46 9.90 -6.65
C PHE A 91 0.07 8.56 -7.18
N GLN A 92 -0.05 7.48 -6.40
CA GLN A 92 0.30 6.14 -6.85
C GLN A 92 -0.49 5.76 -8.12
N GLN A 93 -1.79 6.02 -8.16
CA GLN A 93 -2.62 5.69 -9.34
C GLN A 93 -2.39 6.65 -10.51
N LEU A 94 -2.25 7.95 -10.22
CA LEU A 94 -1.99 8.99 -11.23
C LEU A 94 -0.60 8.90 -11.87
N SER A 95 0.34 8.16 -11.24
CA SER A 95 1.62 7.81 -11.87
C SER A 95 1.47 7.00 -13.17
N GLY A 96 0.26 6.47 -13.42
CA GLY A 96 -0.04 5.71 -14.63
C GLY A 96 0.36 4.24 -14.54
N ILE A 97 0.73 3.73 -13.36
CA ILE A 97 1.18 2.34 -13.21
C ILE A 97 0.14 1.33 -13.71
N ASN A 98 -1.14 1.51 -13.37
CA ASN A 98 -2.20 0.62 -13.85
C ASN A 98 -2.43 0.76 -15.36
N ALA A 99 -2.34 1.97 -15.89
CA ALA A 99 -2.47 2.21 -17.33
C ALA A 99 -1.33 1.54 -18.12
N VAL A 100 -0.08 1.67 -17.65
CA VAL A 100 1.07 0.99 -18.25
C VAL A 100 0.88 -0.53 -18.19
N MET A 101 0.38 -1.07 -17.08
CA MET A 101 0.17 -2.52 -16.93
C MET A 101 -0.94 -3.06 -17.87
N PHE A 102 -2.08 -2.35 -17.99
CA PHE A 102 -3.20 -2.80 -18.81
C PHE A 102 -2.97 -2.58 -20.31
N TYR A 103 -2.25 -1.53 -20.68
CA TYR A 103 -2.03 -1.15 -22.08
C TYR A 103 -0.60 -1.42 -22.56
N ALA A 104 0.21 -2.15 -21.79
CA ALA A 104 1.60 -2.47 -22.15
C ALA A 104 1.68 -3.02 -23.57
N GLU A 105 0.88 -4.04 -23.90
CA GLU A 105 0.89 -4.68 -25.22
C GLU A 105 0.57 -3.66 -26.32
N THR A 106 -0.47 -2.85 -26.16
CA THR A 106 -0.84 -1.80 -27.11
C THR A 106 0.27 -0.77 -27.30
N ILE A 107 0.91 -0.33 -26.21
CA ILE A 107 2.02 0.63 -26.25
C ILE A 107 3.22 0.03 -27.00
N PHE A 108 3.54 -1.23 -26.75
CA PHE A 108 4.66 -1.92 -27.41
C PHE A 108 4.37 -2.24 -28.89
N GLU A 109 3.12 -2.53 -29.25
CA GLU A 109 2.67 -2.68 -30.63
C GLU A 109 2.79 -1.38 -31.42
N GLU A 110 2.35 -0.25 -30.85
CA GLU A 110 2.53 1.08 -31.45
C GLU A 110 4.02 1.44 -31.61
N ALA A 111 4.86 0.99 -30.68
CA ALA A 111 6.32 1.12 -30.78
C ALA A 111 6.96 0.19 -31.83
N LYS A 112 6.17 -0.60 -32.57
CA LYS A 112 6.59 -1.54 -33.63
C LYS A 112 7.44 -2.71 -33.15
N PHE A 113 7.32 -3.12 -31.89
CA PHE A 113 7.91 -4.38 -31.42
C PHE A 113 7.06 -5.57 -31.90
N LYS A 114 7.71 -6.58 -32.50
CA LYS A 114 7.01 -7.73 -33.12
C LYS A 114 6.51 -8.79 -32.14
N ASP A 115 7.03 -8.79 -30.89
CA ASP A 115 6.68 -9.76 -29.85
C ASP A 115 6.03 -9.05 -28.63
N SER A 116 4.79 -8.58 -28.80
CA SER A 116 4.04 -7.82 -27.76
C SER A 116 3.88 -8.58 -26.44
N SER A 117 3.70 -9.90 -26.51
CA SER A 117 3.53 -10.75 -25.31
C SER A 117 4.81 -10.84 -24.46
N LEU A 118 6.00 -10.79 -25.07
CA LEU A 118 7.26 -10.74 -24.32
C LEU A 118 7.40 -9.42 -23.55
N ALA A 119 6.79 -8.34 -24.03
CA ALA A 119 6.93 -7.03 -23.41
C ALA A 119 6.22 -6.95 -22.05
N SER A 120 5.00 -7.49 -21.93
CA SER A 120 4.28 -7.60 -20.64
C SER A 120 5.04 -8.45 -19.63
N VAL A 121 5.68 -9.54 -20.09
CA VAL A 121 6.51 -10.41 -19.24
C VAL A 121 7.74 -9.66 -18.73
N VAL A 122 8.43 -8.92 -19.59
CA VAL A 122 9.61 -8.12 -19.22
C VAL A 122 9.24 -7.02 -18.21
N VAL A 123 8.12 -6.31 -18.42
CA VAL A 123 7.63 -5.31 -17.47
C VAL A 123 7.36 -5.94 -16.10
N GLY A 124 6.68 -7.10 -16.07
CA GLY A 124 6.45 -7.85 -14.83
C GLY A 124 7.74 -8.26 -14.12
N LEU A 125 8.73 -8.77 -14.84
CA LEU A 125 10.03 -9.15 -14.28
C LEU A 125 10.78 -7.95 -13.69
N ILE A 126 10.82 -6.84 -14.43
CA ILE A 126 11.41 -5.58 -14.00
C ILE A 126 10.73 -5.10 -12.70
N GLN A 127 9.40 -5.14 -12.66
CA GLN A 127 8.62 -4.76 -11.48
C GLN A 127 8.96 -5.62 -10.25
N VAL A 128 9.10 -6.94 -10.41
CA VAL A 128 9.49 -7.85 -9.31
C VAL A 128 10.89 -7.53 -8.80
N LEU A 129 11.87 -7.37 -9.70
CA LEU A 129 13.26 -7.09 -9.34
C LEU A 129 13.40 -5.75 -8.60
N PHE A 130 12.72 -4.71 -9.09
CA PHE A 130 12.74 -3.41 -8.43
C PHE A 130 12.01 -3.44 -7.09
N THR A 131 10.89 -4.16 -6.99
CA THR A 131 10.16 -4.32 -5.71
C THR A 131 11.00 -5.07 -4.68
N ALA A 132 11.69 -6.14 -5.07
CA ALA A 132 12.60 -6.87 -4.19
C ALA A 132 13.76 -5.96 -3.73
N THR A 133 14.35 -5.21 -4.65
CA THR A 133 15.40 -4.23 -4.33
C THR A 133 14.89 -3.15 -3.37
N ALA A 134 13.67 -2.64 -3.59
CA ALA A 134 13.02 -1.68 -2.71
C ALA A 134 12.86 -2.23 -1.29
N ALA A 135 12.37 -3.47 -1.17
CA ALA A 135 12.17 -4.14 0.11
C ALA A 135 13.50 -4.28 0.87
N LEU A 136 14.56 -4.74 0.19
CA LEU A 136 15.90 -4.90 0.81
C LEU A 136 16.52 -3.57 1.25
N ILE A 137 16.30 -2.49 0.48
CA ILE A 137 16.84 -1.17 0.79
C ILE A 137 16.00 -0.46 1.86
N MET A 138 14.72 -0.79 2.02
CA MET A 138 13.79 -0.11 2.93
C MET A 138 14.25 -0.13 4.38
N ASP A 139 14.80 -1.26 4.82
CA ASP A 139 15.32 -1.40 6.16
C ASP A 139 16.58 -0.56 6.39
N ARG A 140 17.33 -0.24 5.32
CA ARG A 140 18.58 0.53 5.39
C ARG A 140 18.40 2.03 5.16
N ALA A 141 17.62 2.45 4.16
CA ALA A 141 17.62 3.83 3.65
C ALA A 141 16.55 4.75 4.26
N GLY A 142 15.50 4.22 4.91
CA GLY A 142 14.37 5.03 5.40
C GLY A 142 13.24 5.15 4.36
N ARG A 143 12.00 5.28 4.84
CA ARG A 143 10.80 5.18 3.99
C ARG A 143 10.62 6.43 3.12
N ARG A 144 10.93 7.62 3.67
CA ARG A 144 10.80 8.90 2.96
C ARG A 144 11.83 9.03 1.83
N LEU A 145 13.05 8.55 2.06
CA LEU A 145 14.11 8.55 1.05
C LEU A 145 13.74 7.63 -0.12
N LEU A 146 13.18 6.45 0.14
CA LEU A 146 12.75 5.54 -0.92
C LEU A 146 11.51 6.01 -1.68
N LEU A 147 10.54 6.64 -1.02
CA LEU A 147 9.43 7.31 -1.71
C LEU A 147 9.92 8.50 -2.54
N THR A 148 11.02 9.15 -2.16
CA THR A 148 11.61 10.22 -2.99
C THR A 148 12.35 9.65 -4.21
N LEU A 149 13.06 8.54 -4.04
CA LEU A 149 13.73 7.81 -5.12
C LEU A 149 12.75 7.06 -6.05
N SER A 150 11.47 7.02 -5.67
CA SER A 150 10.41 6.28 -6.37
C SER A 150 10.01 6.84 -7.75
N GLY A 151 10.55 7.99 -8.17
CA GLY A 151 10.46 8.45 -9.56
C GLY A 151 10.94 7.42 -10.59
N PHE A 152 11.64 6.36 -10.14
CA PHE A 152 12.11 5.21 -10.92
C PHE A 152 11.29 3.92 -10.72
N ALA A 153 10.02 3.98 -10.31
CA ALA A 153 9.11 2.84 -10.06
C ALA A 153 9.39 2.00 -8.79
N VAL A 154 10.55 2.17 -8.15
CA VAL A 154 11.00 1.36 -7.00
C VAL A 154 10.13 1.53 -5.74
N GLY A 155 9.59 2.73 -5.49
CA GLY A 155 8.97 3.04 -4.21
C GLY A 155 7.44 3.12 -4.19
N TRP A 156 6.78 3.39 -5.33
CA TRP A 156 5.32 3.57 -5.35
C TRP A 156 4.53 2.28 -5.16
N GLY A 157 5.16 1.11 -5.29
CA GLY A 157 4.51 -0.19 -5.06
C GLY A 157 4.21 -0.45 -3.58
N PRO A 158 5.19 -0.92 -2.79
CA PRO A 158 4.95 -1.38 -1.42
C PRO A 158 4.91 -0.26 -0.36
N ILE A 159 5.55 0.88 -0.62
CA ILE A 159 5.81 1.86 0.44
C ILE A 159 4.57 2.62 0.90
N PRO A 160 3.65 3.08 0.02
CA PRO A 160 2.42 3.72 0.47
C PRO A 160 1.60 2.81 1.40
N TRP A 161 1.52 1.51 1.10
CA TRP A 161 0.85 0.50 1.92
C TRP A 161 1.49 0.33 3.29
N LEU A 162 2.83 0.25 3.32
CA LEU A 162 3.57 0.15 4.57
C LEU A 162 3.44 1.42 5.41
N LEU A 163 3.56 2.59 4.78
CA LEU A 163 3.47 3.88 5.46
C LEU A 163 2.11 4.06 6.13
N MET A 164 1.00 3.71 5.47
CA MET A 164 -0.34 3.72 6.09
C MET A 164 -0.40 2.90 7.38
N SER A 165 0.33 1.78 7.43
CA SER A 165 0.37 0.95 8.63
C SER A 165 1.16 1.58 9.79
N GLU A 166 2.08 2.50 9.49
CA GLU A 166 2.99 3.16 10.44
C GLU A 166 2.51 4.56 10.88
N ILE A 167 1.69 5.26 10.08
CA ILE A 167 1.24 6.64 10.39
C ILE A 167 -0.15 6.72 11.02
N PHE A 168 -1.00 5.69 10.83
CA PHE A 168 -2.37 5.75 11.33
C PHE A 168 -2.50 5.35 12.80
N PRO A 169 -3.09 6.23 13.64
CA PRO A 169 -3.31 5.89 15.04
C PRO A 169 -4.30 4.72 15.17
N LEU A 170 -4.03 3.82 16.12
CA LEU A 170 -4.75 2.54 16.28
C LEU A 170 -6.28 2.68 16.28
N PRO A 171 -6.91 3.64 16.99
CA PRO A 171 -8.37 3.69 17.10
C PRO A 171 -9.09 3.95 15.77
N VAL A 172 -8.43 4.62 14.83
CA VAL A 172 -9.01 5.00 13.52
C VAL A 172 -8.38 4.23 12.36
N LYS A 173 -7.36 3.40 12.62
CA LYS A 173 -6.56 2.73 11.59
C LYS A 173 -7.41 1.90 10.64
N GLY A 174 -8.39 1.15 11.15
CA GLY A 174 -9.28 0.33 10.33
C GLY A 174 -10.07 1.16 9.32
N VAL A 175 -10.77 2.20 9.78
CA VAL A 175 -11.58 3.09 8.92
C VAL A 175 -10.69 3.90 7.98
N ALA A 176 -9.59 4.47 8.48
CA ALA A 176 -8.65 5.26 7.69
C ALA A 176 -8.05 4.43 6.54
N THR A 177 -7.63 3.20 6.83
CA THR A 177 -7.12 2.25 5.83
C THR A 177 -8.22 1.91 4.82
N GLY A 178 -9.45 1.64 5.27
CA GLY A 178 -10.58 1.37 4.39
C GLY A 178 -10.87 2.51 3.39
N VAL A 179 -10.86 3.77 3.85
CA VAL A 179 -11.06 4.93 2.96
C VAL A 179 -9.88 5.12 1.99
N CYS A 180 -8.65 4.89 2.44
CA CYS A 180 -7.48 4.95 1.54
C CYS A 180 -7.55 3.86 0.46
N VAL A 181 -7.93 2.64 0.83
CA VAL A 181 -8.14 1.53 -0.12
C VAL A 181 -9.25 1.87 -1.11
N LEU A 182 -10.37 2.43 -0.63
CA LEU A 182 -11.46 2.88 -1.50
C LEU A 182 -10.97 3.96 -2.49
N THR A 183 -10.20 4.93 -2.00
CA THR A 183 -9.60 5.99 -2.82
C THR A 183 -8.66 5.40 -3.88
N ASN A 184 -7.82 4.43 -3.49
CA ASN A 184 -6.91 3.75 -4.39
C ASN A 184 -7.67 3.06 -5.54
N TRP A 185 -8.67 2.24 -5.21
CA TRP A 185 -9.44 1.53 -6.25
C TRP A 185 -10.31 2.46 -7.08
N PHE A 186 -10.86 3.52 -6.49
CA PHE A 186 -11.60 4.55 -7.22
C PHE A 186 -10.71 5.29 -8.21
N MET A 187 -9.51 5.70 -7.79
CA MET A 187 -8.53 6.34 -8.68
C MET A 187 -8.01 5.36 -9.74
N ALA A 188 -7.78 4.09 -9.39
CA ALA A 188 -7.44 3.05 -10.36
C ALA A 188 -8.51 2.89 -11.44
N PHE A 189 -9.79 2.88 -11.05
CA PHE A 189 -10.92 2.83 -11.97
C PHE A 189 -10.95 4.07 -12.87
N LEU A 190 -10.84 5.28 -12.30
CA LEU A 190 -10.83 6.52 -13.06
C LEU A 190 -9.69 6.57 -14.07
N VAL A 191 -8.46 6.28 -13.65
CA VAL A 191 -7.28 6.26 -14.53
C VAL A 191 -7.48 5.24 -15.65
N THR A 192 -7.89 4.02 -15.33
CA THR A 192 -8.07 2.97 -16.35
C THR A 192 -9.17 3.32 -17.34
N LYS A 193 -10.29 3.87 -16.87
CA LYS A 193 -11.42 4.27 -17.72
C LYS A 193 -11.05 5.43 -18.65
N GLU A 194 -10.43 6.48 -18.10
CA GLU A 194 -10.11 7.70 -18.85
C GLU A 194 -8.83 7.55 -19.70
N PHE A 195 -8.01 6.51 -19.47
CA PHE A 195 -6.74 6.32 -20.18
C PHE A 195 -6.94 6.15 -21.69
N SER A 196 -7.93 5.37 -22.14
CA SER A 196 -8.23 5.24 -23.58
C SER A 196 -8.54 6.60 -24.21
N SER A 197 -9.40 7.40 -23.57
CA SER A 197 -9.75 8.75 -24.05
C SER A 197 -8.54 9.71 -23.99
N LEU A 198 -7.68 9.56 -22.98
CA LEU A 198 -6.43 10.31 -22.86
C LEU A 198 -5.46 9.99 -24.00
N MET A 199 -5.33 8.71 -24.37
CA MET A 199 -4.49 8.26 -25.49
C MET A 199 -5.00 8.80 -26.83
N GLU A 200 -6.33 8.88 -27.04
CA GLU A 200 -6.91 9.44 -28.26
C GLU A 200 -6.67 10.95 -28.39
N VAL A 201 -6.84 11.70 -27.29
CA VAL A 201 -6.74 13.17 -27.31
C VAL A 201 -5.30 13.67 -27.24
N LEU A 202 -4.50 13.14 -26.30
CA LEU A 202 -3.14 13.62 -26.03
C LEU A 202 -2.07 12.84 -26.77
N ARG A 203 -2.44 11.75 -27.47
CA ARG A 203 -1.52 10.75 -28.04
C ARG A 203 -0.67 10.06 -26.94
N PRO A 204 0.03 8.96 -27.25
CA PRO A 204 0.78 8.21 -26.25
C PRO A 204 1.78 9.08 -25.48
N TYR A 205 2.54 9.94 -26.19
CA TYR A 205 3.53 10.81 -25.55
C TYR A 205 2.90 11.78 -24.54
N GLY A 206 1.73 12.37 -24.83
CA GLY A 206 1.09 13.32 -23.94
C GLY A 206 0.55 12.68 -22.66
N ALA A 207 0.05 11.45 -22.76
CA ALA A 207 -0.35 10.65 -21.60
C ALA A 207 0.83 10.37 -20.66
N PHE A 208 2.00 9.99 -21.20
CA PHE A 208 3.21 9.75 -20.40
C PHE A 208 3.77 11.02 -19.77
N TRP A 209 3.74 12.16 -20.48
CA TRP A 209 4.15 13.45 -19.90
C TRP A 209 3.25 13.87 -18.74
N LEU A 210 1.94 13.66 -18.86
CA LEU A 210 0.99 13.94 -17.79
C LEU A 210 1.26 13.05 -16.56
N ALA A 211 1.46 11.75 -16.77
CA ALA A 211 1.82 10.80 -15.71
C ALA A 211 3.16 11.16 -15.05
N SER A 212 4.15 11.62 -15.82
CA SER A 212 5.43 12.11 -15.32
C SER A 212 5.26 13.36 -14.46
N ALA A 213 4.41 14.31 -14.87
CA ALA A 213 4.09 15.50 -14.07
C ALA A 213 3.44 15.12 -12.74
N PHE A 214 2.45 14.22 -12.73
CA PHE A 214 1.84 13.74 -11.49
C PHE A 214 2.84 13.02 -10.58
N SER A 215 3.74 12.23 -11.18
CA SER A 215 4.81 11.56 -10.42
C SER A 215 5.77 12.57 -9.79
N PHE A 216 6.16 13.61 -10.53
CA PHE A 216 7.00 14.70 -10.02
C PHE A 216 6.32 15.44 -8.85
N PHE A 217 5.04 15.79 -8.99
CA PHE A 217 4.28 16.40 -7.89
C PHE A 217 4.10 15.46 -6.70
N GLY A 218 3.91 14.15 -6.94
CA GLY A 218 3.85 13.15 -5.88
C GLY A 218 5.16 13.03 -5.10
N VAL A 219 6.31 13.13 -5.78
CA VAL A 219 7.64 13.18 -5.14
C VAL A 219 7.80 14.46 -4.32
N LEU A 220 7.42 15.63 -4.86
CA LEU A 220 7.45 16.89 -4.11
C LEU A 220 6.54 16.84 -2.87
N PHE A 221 5.33 16.30 -3.01
CA PHE A 221 4.40 16.10 -1.91
C PHE A 221 5.00 15.18 -0.84
N THR A 222 5.61 14.07 -1.24
CA THR A 222 6.30 13.16 -0.32
C THR A 222 7.41 13.89 0.43
N LEU A 223 8.23 14.65 -0.30
CA LEU A 223 9.32 15.42 0.29
C LEU A 223 8.82 16.48 1.27
N ALA A 224 7.69 17.14 1.01
CA ALA A 224 7.17 18.19 1.86
C ALA A 224 6.34 17.68 3.05
N CYS A 225 5.51 16.65 2.85
CA CYS A 225 4.44 16.29 3.78
C CYS A 225 4.64 14.95 4.49
N VAL A 226 5.42 14.01 3.94
CA VAL A 226 5.61 12.69 4.54
C VAL A 226 6.75 12.71 5.56
N PRO A 227 6.49 12.46 6.85
CA PRO A 227 7.55 12.36 7.84
C PRO A 227 8.34 11.05 7.68
N GLU A 228 9.60 11.04 8.10
CA GLU A 228 10.35 9.79 8.22
C GLU A 228 9.82 8.98 9.41
N THR A 229 9.37 7.76 9.13
CA THR A 229 8.78 6.81 10.09
C THR A 229 9.78 5.77 10.57
N LYS A 230 10.94 5.62 9.91
CA LYS A 230 11.96 4.63 10.29
C LYS A 230 12.40 4.80 11.75
N GLY A 231 12.27 3.71 12.51
CA GLY A 231 12.75 3.63 13.89
C GLY A 231 11.92 4.43 14.90
N LYS A 232 10.74 4.93 14.51
CA LYS A 232 9.82 5.65 15.40
C LYS A 232 8.65 4.76 15.80
N THR A 233 8.19 4.92 17.03
CA THR A 233 6.95 4.28 17.48
C THR A 233 5.74 5.01 16.90
N LEU A 234 4.60 4.32 16.82
CA LEU A 234 3.35 4.91 16.36
C LEU A 234 2.93 6.11 17.24
N GLU A 235 3.23 6.04 18.54
CA GLU A 235 2.96 7.13 19.50
C GLU A 235 3.82 8.36 19.21
N GLN A 236 5.11 8.17 18.92
CA GLN A 236 6.01 9.27 18.52
C GLN A 236 5.56 9.94 17.22
N ILE A 237 5.08 9.16 16.25
CA ILE A 237 4.56 9.69 14.99
C ILE A 237 3.26 10.47 15.24
N THR A 238 2.37 9.94 16.09
CA THR A 238 1.12 10.62 16.45
C THR A 238 1.41 11.93 17.17
N ALA A 239 2.33 11.94 18.15
CA ALA A 239 2.76 13.15 18.86
C ALA A 239 3.35 14.20 17.91
N HIS A 240 4.18 13.76 16.96
CA HIS A 240 4.73 14.64 15.92
C HIS A 240 3.64 15.35 15.11
N PHE A 241 2.57 14.64 14.72
CA PHE A 241 1.45 15.24 13.99
C PHE A 241 0.60 16.18 14.87
N GLU A 242 0.50 15.91 16.17
CA GLU A 242 -0.14 16.78 17.16
C GLU A 242 0.67 18.04 17.51
N GLY A 243 1.95 18.11 17.10
CA GLY A 243 2.83 19.24 17.41
C GLY A 243 3.42 19.19 18.83
N ARG A 244 3.54 17.98 19.39
CA ARG A 244 4.11 17.69 20.71
C ARG A 244 5.49 17.06 20.59
#